data_AF-A0A955IPN5-F1
#
_entry.id   AF-A0A955IPN5-F1
#
_cell.length_a   1.000
_cell.length_b   1.000
_cell.length_c   1.000
_cell.angle_alpha   90.00
_cell.angle_beta   90.00
_cell.angle_gamma   90.00
#
_symmetry.space_group_name_H-M   'P 1'
#
loop_
_entity.id
_entity.type
_entity.pdbx_description
1 polymer ?
#
loop_
_entity_poly.entity_id
_entity_poly.type
_entity_poly.pdbx_seq_one_letter_code
_entity_poly.pdbx_strand_id
1 'polypeptide(L)'
;MKLAVAGSIALSMCLVTRADILYTAYAQDGTNRLATIDTATGLVTEVGQLSTLGTLGIQGLAWDSSSNTLLTFANNDRMLVRIDPVTANATFVGNPQNDNGLIAGLVYDPIRDKLYGTEGLGLSTTQIHEIDRVTGAFTPIGDPVEYGSGLTFYPATGEVLMTDSFPGALASWNPDTQVLTPIGNVNPAHGLAWSPVDNALYATSSVNLPDPSNLLYQIDPTTGATINTITLSESHYYAALTAIPAPGAAGILLLPTAAALPRRRR
;
A
#
# COMPACT_ATOMS: atom_id res chain seq x y z
N MET A 1 37.33 52.09 -21.58
CA MET A 1 37.14 50.94 -20.68
C MET A 1 35.64 50.81 -20.43
N LYS A 2 34.93 49.92 -21.16
CA LYS A 2 33.48 49.70 -21.03
C LYS A 2 33.29 48.34 -20.32
N LEU A 3 32.70 48.34 -19.13
CA LEU A 3 32.26 47.14 -18.44
C LEU A 3 30.92 46.68 -19.06
N ALA A 4 30.84 45.42 -19.48
CA ALA A 4 29.59 44.77 -19.84
C ALA A 4 29.01 44.09 -18.59
N VAL A 5 27.75 44.41 -18.27
CA VAL A 5 26.96 43.73 -17.24
C VAL A 5 26.31 42.51 -17.90
N ALA A 6 26.67 41.31 -17.44
CA ALA A 6 26.01 40.08 -17.83
C ALA A 6 24.76 39.87 -16.94
N GLY A 7 23.57 40.03 -17.53
CA GLY A 7 22.32 39.65 -16.89
C GLY A 7 22.18 38.13 -16.86
N SER A 8 22.05 37.56 -15.67
CA SER A 8 21.71 36.15 -15.49
C SER A 8 20.20 35.99 -15.51
N ILE A 9 19.67 35.32 -16.53
CA ILE A 9 18.27 34.87 -16.57
C ILE A 9 18.19 33.62 -15.69
N ALA A 10 17.60 33.74 -14.51
CA ALA A 10 17.21 32.58 -13.73
C ALA A 10 15.97 31.96 -14.39
N LEU A 11 16.15 30.84 -15.09
CA LEU A 11 15.04 29.97 -15.49
C LEU A 11 14.49 29.36 -14.20
N SER A 12 13.34 29.85 -13.74
CA SER A 12 12.59 29.19 -12.67
C SER A 12 12.03 27.89 -13.25
N MET A 13 12.73 26.77 -13.02
CA MET A 13 12.16 25.45 -13.25
C MET A 13 11.00 25.29 -12.27
N CYS A 14 9.78 25.38 -12.81
CA CYS A 14 8.61 24.85 -12.13
C CYS A 14 8.83 23.35 -11.97
N LEU A 15 9.26 22.93 -10.78
CA LEU A 15 9.19 21.54 -10.36
C LEU A 15 7.70 21.18 -10.40
N VAL A 16 7.26 20.56 -11.48
CA VAL A 16 6.01 19.79 -11.47
C VAL A 16 6.29 18.68 -10.45
N THR A 17 5.79 18.87 -9.23
CA THR A 17 5.72 17.81 -8.24
C THR A 17 4.98 16.66 -8.91
N ARG A 18 5.70 15.58 -9.15
CA ARG A 18 5.13 14.40 -9.78
C ARG A 18 3.97 13.93 -8.91
N ALA A 19 2.76 13.90 -9.47
CA ALA A 19 1.64 13.25 -8.80
C ALA A 19 2.03 11.81 -8.47
N ASP A 20 1.88 11.43 -7.20
CA ASP A 20 2.01 10.04 -6.83
C ASP A 20 0.71 9.30 -7.14
N ILE A 21 0.85 8.06 -7.59
CA ILE A 21 -0.27 7.23 -8.05
C ILE A 21 -0.35 6.00 -7.15
N LEU A 22 -1.48 5.88 -6.45
CA LEU A 22 -1.82 4.69 -5.70
C LEU A 22 -2.78 3.84 -6.51
N TYR A 23 -2.66 2.52 -6.40
CA TYR A 23 -3.61 1.56 -6.95
C TYR A 23 -4.61 1.16 -5.88
N THR A 24 -5.87 1.07 -6.26
CA THR A 24 -6.97 0.66 -5.39
C THR A 24 -7.88 -0.34 -6.10
N ALA A 25 -8.59 -1.14 -5.31
CA ALA A 25 -9.67 -1.98 -5.79
C ALA A 25 -10.97 -1.63 -5.07
N TYR A 26 -12.07 -1.62 -5.82
CA TYR A 26 -13.41 -1.34 -5.31
C TYR A 26 -14.46 -2.17 -6.05
N ALA A 27 -15.62 -2.31 -5.43
CA ALA A 27 -16.78 -2.97 -6.01
C ALA A 27 -17.78 -1.95 -6.57
N GLN A 28 -18.28 -2.20 -7.77
CA GLN A 28 -19.34 -1.44 -8.42
C GLN A 28 -20.20 -2.38 -9.27
N ASP A 29 -21.53 -2.27 -9.14
CA ASP A 29 -22.52 -3.05 -9.90
C ASP A 29 -22.29 -4.57 -9.84
N GLY A 30 -21.83 -5.07 -8.69
CA GLY A 30 -21.54 -6.51 -8.48
C GLY A 30 -20.25 -6.99 -9.14
N THR A 31 -19.41 -6.07 -9.62
CA THR A 31 -18.11 -6.36 -10.24
C THR A 31 -17.00 -5.64 -9.49
N ASN A 32 -15.78 -6.18 -9.54
CA ASN A 32 -14.62 -5.50 -8.98
C ASN A 32 -13.86 -4.77 -10.06
N ARG A 33 -13.31 -3.62 -9.70
CA ARG A 33 -12.57 -2.75 -10.58
C ARG A 33 -11.23 -2.43 -9.96
N LEU A 34 -10.22 -2.32 -10.81
CA LEU A 34 -8.94 -1.72 -10.47
C LEU A 34 -8.97 -0.26 -10.91
N ALA A 35 -8.54 0.65 -10.05
CA ALA A 35 -8.34 2.05 -10.38
C ALA A 35 -7.03 2.57 -9.82
N THR A 36 -6.63 3.72 -10.33
CA THR A 36 -5.57 4.54 -9.77
C THR A 36 -6.13 5.78 -9.10
N ILE A 37 -5.48 6.24 -8.04
CA ILE A 37 -5.77 7.49 -7.34
C ILE A 37 -4.55 8.40 -7.47
N ASP A 38 -4.76 9.61 -8.00
CA ASP A 38 -3.79 10.69 -7.94
C ASP A 38 -3.84 11.35 -6.55
N THR A 39 -2.74 11.23 -5.78
CA THR A 39 -2.70 11.71 -4.38
C THR A 39 -2.68 13.24 -4.26
N ALA A 40 -2.39 13.98 -5.33
CA ALA A 40 -2.39 15.43 -5.31
C ALA A 40 -3.78 16.02 -5.57
N THR A 41 -4.58 15.34 -6.39
CA THR A 41 -5.87 15.85 -6.87
C THR A 41 -7.08 15.06 -6.37
N GLY A 42 -6.89 13.84 -5.89
CA GLY A 42 -7.97 12.90 -5.58
C GLY A 42 -8.64 12.31 -6.83
N LEU A 43 -8.10 12.53 -8.02
CA LEU A 43 -8.67 11.98 -9.24
C LEU A 43 -8.55 10.45 -9.25
N VAL A 44 -9.70 9.79 -9.30
CA VAL A 44 -9.81 8.34 -9.49
C VAL A 44 -9.93 8.06 -10.98
N THR A 45 -9.06 7.20 -11.51
CA THR A 45 -9.08 6.78 -12.91
C THR A 45 -9.21 5.26 -12.96
N GLU A 46 -10.30 4.77 -13.52
CA GLU A 46 -10.49 3.33 -13.72
C GLU A 46 -9.44 2.77 -14.68
N VAL A 47 -8.79 1.68 -14.28
CA VAL A 47 -7.90 0.89 -15.14
C VAL A 47 -8.72 -0.16 -15.89
N GLY A 48 -9.61 -0.86 -15.19
CA GLY A 48 -10.55 -1.80 -15.80
C GLY A 48 -11.22 -2.73 -14.80
N GLN A 49 -12.15 -3.53 -15.31
CA GLN A 49 -12.88 -4.54 -14.54
C GLN A 49 -12.03 -5.80 -14.35
N LEU A 50 -11.96 -6.29 -13.11
CA LEU A 50 -11.31 -7.55 -12.70
C LEU A 50 -12.24 -8.76 -13.00
N SER A 51 -12.71 -8.83 -14.25
CA SER A 51 -13.86 -9.64 -14.70
C SER A 51 -13.64 -11.15 -14.75
N THR A 52 -12.39 -11.63 -14.77
CA THR A 52 -12.06 -13.06 -14.84
C THR A 52 -12.29 -13.81 -13.53
N LEU A 53 -12.67 -13.12 -12.45
CA LEU A 53 -12.69 -13.66 -11.10
C LEU A 53 -14.06 -13.57 -10.39
N GLY A 54 -15.16 -13.47 -11.13
CA GLY A 54 -16.50 -13.39 -10.51
C GLY A 54 -16.68 -12.15 -9.60
N THR A 55 -17.66 -12.19 -8.70
CA THR A 55 -17.85 -11.15 -7.68
C THR A 55 -16.81 -11.36 -6.58
N LEU A 56 -15.62 -10.80 -6.71
CA LEU A 56 -14.61 -10.86 -5.65
C LEU A 56 -14.93 -9.96 -4.45
N GLY A 57 -14.70 -10.44 -3.23
CA GLY A 57 -14.52 -9.56 -2.08
C GLY A 57 -13.05 -9.16 -2.00
N ILE A 58 -12.57 -8.23 -2.84
CA ILE A 58 -11.17 -7.80 -2.79
C ILE A 58 -10.95 -6.92 -1.56
N GLN A 59 -10.01 -7.29 -0.69
CA GLN A 59 -9.76 -6.57 0.56
C GLN A 59 -8.28 -6.21 0.78
N GLY A 60 -7.35 -6.62 -0.08
CA GLY A 60 -5.93 -6.26 0.04
C GLY A 60 -5.19 -6.27 -1.30
N LEU A 61 -4.27 -5.33 -1.48
CA LEU A 61 -3.41 -5.23 -2.67
C LEU A 61 -1.95 -5.16 -2.23
N ALA A 62 -1.10 -5.99 -2.81
CA ALA A 62 0.34 -5.98 -2.54
C ALA A 62 1.14 -5.91 -3.84
N TRP A 63 2.02 -4.94 -3.95
CA TRP A 63 3.03 -4.90 -5.00
C TRP A 63 4.26 -5.72 -4.59
N ASP A 64 4.44 -6.88 -5.20
CA ASP A 64 5.68 -7.65 -5.12
C ASP A 64 6.71 -7.04 -6.07
N SER A 65 7.63 -6.26 -5.50
CA SER A 65 8.68 -5.58 -6.26
C SER A 65 9.79 -6.51 -6.75
N SER A 66 9.94 -7.72 -6.18
CA SER A 66 10.93 -8.69 -6.65
C SER A 66 10.52 -9.33 -7.98
N SER A 67 9.21 -9.50 -8.19
CA SER A 67 8.64 -10.15 -9.38
C SER A 67 7.87 -9.19 -10.29
N ASN A 68 7.78 -7.91 -9.94
CA ASN A 68 6.96 -6.89 -10.60
C ASN A 68 5.51 -7.34 -10.79
N THR A 69 4.90 -7.76 -9.68
CA THR A 69 3.58 -8.38 -9.69
C THR A 69 2.67 -7.69 -8.69
N LEU A 70 1.49 -7.25 -9.15
CA LEU A 70 0.41 -6.85 -8.27
C LEU A 70 -0.36 -8.10 -7.85
N LEU A 71 -0.48 -8.34 -6.55
CA LEU A 71 -1.17 -9.48 -5.97
C LEU A 71 -2.41 -8.99 -5.20
N THR A 72 -3.46 -9.80 -5.24
CA THR A 72 -4.62 -9.66 -4.36
C THR A 72 -5.05 -11.03 -3.86
N PHE A 73 -5.79 -11.04 -2.76
CA PHE A 73 -6.57 -12.22 -2.38
C PHE A 73 -8.03 -12.04 -2.78
N ALA A 74 -8.52 -13.00 -3.56
CA ALA A 74 -9.88 -13.09 -4.04
C ALA A 74 -10.72 -13.88 -3.04
N ASN A 75 -11.29 -13.20 -2.03
CA ASN A 75 -11.91 -13.88 -0.88
C ASN A 75 -13.05 -14.84 -1.23
N ASN A 76 -13.89 -14.51 -2.22
CA ASN A 76 -15.05 -15.33 -2.56
C ASN A 76 -14.66 -16.66 -3.22
N ASP A 77 -13.57 -16.66 -3.99
CA ASP A 77 -13.02 -17.87 -4.61
C ASP A 77 -11.84 -18.46 -3.84
N ARG A 78 -11.42 -17.80 -2.76
CA ARG A 78 -10.32 -18.16 -1.87
C ARG A 78 -9.03 -18.41 -2.64
N MET A 79 -8.62 -17.46 -3.47
CA MET A 79 -7.41 -17.62 -4.27
C MET A 79 -6.49 -16.40 -4.19
N LEU A 80 -5.19 -16.66 -4.18
CA LEU A 80 -4.20 -15.66 -4.52
C LEU A 80 -4.20 -15.50 -6.04
N VAL A 81 -4.25 -14.25 -6.48
CA VAL A 81 -4.33 -13.89 -7.90
C VAL A 81 -3.38 -12.75 -8.19
N ARG A 82 -2.76 -12.84 -9.37
CA ARG A 82 -1.94 -11.78 -9.95
C ARG A 82 -2.82 -10.91 -10.83
N ILE A 83 -2.67 -9.60 -10.69
CA ILE A 83 -3.31 -8.58 -11.52
C ILE A 83 -2.26 -7.91 -12.40
N ASP A 84 -2.57 -7.71 -13.68
CA ASP A 84 -1.87 -6.79 -14.55
C ASP A 84 -2.33 -5.35 -14.24
N PRO A 85 -1.46 -4.48 -13.69
CA PRO A 85 -1.85 -3.12 -13.30
C PRO A 85 -2.13 -2.18 -14.48
N VAL A 86 -1.87 -2.60 -15.73
CA VAL A 86 -2.17 -1.83 -16.94
C VAL A 86 -3.52 -2.23 -17.53
N THR A 87 -3.86 -3.51 -17.48
CA THR A 87 -5.04 -4.05 -18.16
C THR A 87 -6.15 -4.53 -17.22
N ALA A 88 -5.89 -4.56 -15.92
CA ALA A 88 -6.74 -5.20 -14.91
C ALA A 88 -7.03 -6.69 -15.21
N ASN A 89 -6.22 -7.34 -16.05
CA ASN A 89 -6.36 -8.78 -16.26
C ASN A 89 -5.84 -9.54 -15.04
N ALA A 90 -6.67 -10.43 -14.50
CA ALA A 90 -6.32 -11.21 -13.34
C ALA A 90 -6.07 -12.68 -13.70
N THR A 91 -5.03 -13.25 -13.12
CA THR A 91 -4.52 -14.60 -13.37
C THR A 91 -4.36 -15.36 -12.06
N PHE A 92 -4.82 -16.61 -12.02
CA PHE A 92 -4.72 -17.47 -10.84
C PHE A 92 -3.26 -17.76 -10.50
N VAL A 93 -2.91 -17.66 -9.22
CA VAL A 93 -1.62 -18.09 -8.67
C VAL A 93 -1.81 -19.40 -7.92
N GLY A 94 -2.70 -19.40 -6.94
CA GLY A 94 -2.84 -20.51 -5.99
C GLY A 94 -3.99 -20.33 -5.02
N ASN A 95 -4.27 -21.35 -4.21
CA ASN A 95 -5.31 -21.32 -3.19
C ASN A 95 -4.72 -21.89 -1.89
N PRO A 96 -4.96 -21.25 -0.72
CA PRO A 96 -4.68 -21.85 0.56
C PRO A 96 -5.53 -23.11 0.73
N GLN A 97 -4.95 -24.24 0.33
CA GLN A 97 -5.51 -25.54 0.61
C GLN A 97 -5.74 -25.59 2.12
N ASN A 98 -7.01 -25.69 2.53
CA ASN A 98 -7.49 -25.97 3.89
C ASN A 98 -7.89 -24.76 4.76
N ASP A 99 -7.89 -23.53 4.26
CA ASP A 99 -8.31 -22.37 5.07
C ASP A 99 -9.72 -21.84 4.72
N ASN A 100 -10.49 -21.52 5.76
CA ASN A 100 -11.80 -20.86 5.65
C ASN A 100 -11.71 -19.35 5.91
N GLY A 101 -10.52 -18.85 6.23
CA GLY A 101 -10.24 -17.45 6.51
C GLY A 101 -10.51 -16.50 5.35
N LEU A 102 -11.08 -15.34 5.68
CA LEU A 102 -11.14 -14.19 4.78
C LEU A 102 -9.92 -13.31 5.04
N ILE A 103 -9.16 -12.99 4.00
CA ILE A 103 -8.06 -12.04 4.10
C ILE A 103 -8.58 -10.63 3.99
N ALA A 104 -8.19 -9.82 4.96
CA ALA A 104 -8.37 -8.39 4.99
C ALA A 104 -7.21 -7.74 4.23
N GLY A 105 -6.16 -7.30 4.90
CA GLY A 105 -5.00 -6.68 4.25
C GLY A 105 -3.99 -7.69 3.67
N LEU A 106 -3.18 -7.19 2.74
CA LEU A 106 -2.10 -7.92 2.07
C LEU A 106 -0.89 -6.99 1.89
N VAL A 107 0.32 -7.45 2.19
CA VAL A 107 1.53 -6.64 2.07
C VAL A 107 2.74 -7.47 1.68
N TYR A 108 3.56 -6.94 0.78
CA TYR A 108 4.87 -7.51 0.46
C TYR A 108 5.97 -6.80 1.25
N ASP A 109 6.79 -7.57 1.94
CA ASP A 109 8.00 -7.14 2.63
C ASP A 109 9.22 -7.36 1.71
N PRO A 110 9.83 -6.30 1.15
CA PRO A 110 10.97 -6.41 0.26
C PRO A 110 12.29 -6.70 0.98
N ILE A 111 12.38 -6.54 2.30
CA ILE A 111 13.60 -6.86 3.06
C ILE A 111 13.71 -8.37 3.25
N ARG A 112 12.58 -9.02 3.59
CA ARG A 112 12.52 -10.46 3.89
C ARG A 112 12.11 -11.31 2.69
N ASP A 113 11.67 -10.66 1.61
CA ASP A 113 11.12 -11.29 0.41
C ASP A 113 9.90 -12.18 0.73
N LYS A 114 8.99 -11.63 1.54
CA LYS A 114 7.80 -12.33 2.06
C LYS A 114 6.52 -11.58 1.75
N LEU A 115 5.45 -12.33 1.50
CA LEU A 115 4.10 -11.80 1.42
C LEU A 115 3.38 -12.14 2.73
N TYR A 116 2.79 -11.14 3.36
CA TYR A 116 1.99 -11.30 4.56
C TYR A 116 0.54 -10.89 4.27
N GLY A 117 -0.39 -11.53 4.96
CA GLY A 117 -1.80 -11.17 4.96
C GLY A 117 -2.42 -11.35 6.33
N THR A 118 -3.54 -10.69 6.55
CA THR A 118 -4.29 -10.76 7.81
C THR A 118 -5.61 -11.46 7.58
N GLU A 119 -5.84 -12.55 8.31
CA GLU A 119 -7.10 -13.27 8.32
C GLU A 119 -8.03 -12.68 9.39
N GLY A 120 -9.23 -12.23 9.01
CA GLY A 120 -10.26 -11.83 9.96
C GLY A 120 -10.91 -10.49 9.63
N LEU A 121 -11.72 -10.45 8.57
CA LEU A 121 -12.55 -9.29 8.24
C LEU A 121 -13.61 -9.03 9.32
N GLY A 122 -13.37 -8.04 10.17
CA GLY A 122 -14.32 -7.62 11.21
C GLY A 122 -14.50 -8.65 12.34
N LEU A 123 -13.52 -9.54 12.54
CA LEU A 123 -13.48 -10.45 13.69
C LEU A 123 -12.70 -9.79 14.84
N SER A 124 -13.06 -10.12 16.08
CA SER A 124 -12.38 -9.62 17.29
C SER A 124 -10.94 -10.12 17.46
N THR A 125 -10.50 -11.04 16.60
CA THR A 125 -9.16 -11.60 16.56
C THR A 125 -8.77 -11.85 15.11
N THR A 126 -7.67 -11.25 14.69
CA THR A 126 -7.08 -11.38 13.36
C THR A 126 -5.80 -12.20 13.46
N GLN A 127 -5.57 -13.17 12.56
CA GLN A 127 -4.31 -13.91 12.50
C GLN A 127 -3.43 -13.36 11.38
N ILE A 128 -2.15 -13.11 11.64
CA ILE A 128 -1.18 -12.81 10.57
C ILE A 128 -0.71 -14.12 9.95
N HIS A 129 -0.65 -14.15 8.62
CA HIS A 129 -0.18 -15.27 7.83
C HIS A 129 0.98 -14.84 6.94
N GLU A 130 1.99 -15.69 6.81
CA GLU A 130 2.87 -15.68 5.64
C GLU A 130 2.19 -16.44 4.50
N ILE A 131 2.26 -15.89 3.31
CA ILE A 131 1.62 -16.41 2.12
C ILE A 131 2.71 -16.81 1.11
N ASP A 132 2.70 -18.06 0.71
CA ASP A 132 3.54 -18.54 -0.39
C ASP A 132 3.07 -17.92 -1.71
N ARG A 133 3.92 -17.09 -2.31
CA ARG A 133 3.62 -16.33 -3.54
C ARG A 133 3.50 -17.21 -4.80
N VAL A 134 3.87 -18.49 -4.73
CA VAL A 134 3.81 -19.43 -5.85
C VAL A 134 2.58 -20.32 -5.73
N THR A 135 2.28 -20.79 -4.53
CA THR A 135 1.19 -21.77 -4.29
C THR A 135 -0.06 -21.15 -3.68
N GLY A 136 0.03 -19.93 -3.16
CA GLY A 136 -1.04 -19.28 -2.39
C GLY A 136 -1.26 -19.91 -1.02
N ALA A 137 -0.39 -20.81 -0.55
CA ALA A 137 -0.53 -21.48 0.75
C ALA A 137 -0.27 -20.51 1.90
N PHE A 138 -1.10 -20.60 2.95
CA PHE A 138 -1.03 -19.73 4.12
C PHE A 138 -0.37 -20.46 5.29
N THR A 139 0.50 -19.76 6.01
CA THR A 139 1.12 -20.24 7.23
C THR A 139 0.88 -19.21 8.32
N PRO A 140 0.10 -19.52 9.39
CA PRO A 140 -0.11 -18.58 10.48
C PRO A 140 1.21 -18.30 11.21
N ILE A 141 1.43 -17.04 11.58
CA ILE A 141 2.63 -16.57 12.28
C ILE A 141 2.22 -15.72 13.47
N GLY A 142 2.82 -16.00 14.63
CA GLY A 142 2.60 -15.25 15.86
C GLY A 142 1.21 -15.46 16.45
N ASP A 143 0.95 -14.76 17.54
CA ASP A 143 -0.37 -14.76 18.18
C ASP A 143 -1.37 -13.90 17.40
N PRO A 144 -2.69 -14.17 17.52
CA PRO A 144 -3.71 -13.30 16.96
C PRO A 144 -3.58 -11.85 17.47
N VAL A 145 -3.85 -10.91 16.58
CA VAL A 145 -3.78 -9.46 16.78
C VAL A 145 -5.16 -8.83 16.62
N GLU A 146 -5.32 -7.58 17.06
CA GLU A 146 -6.58 -6.83 16.96
C GLU A 146 -6.68 -5.97 15.68
N TYR A 147 -5.64 -5.97 14.84
CA TYR A 147 -5.51 -5.09 13.67
C TYR A 147 -5.39 -5.92 12.39
N GLY A 148 -5.82 -5.36 11.26
CA GLY A 148 -5.51 -6.01 9.98
C GLY A 148 -6.38 -5.65 8.79
N SER A 149 -7.11 -4.54 8.81
CA SER A 149 -7.92 -4.13 7.66
C SER A 149 -7.04 -3.67 6.49
N GLY A 150 -6.08 -2.78 6.76
CA GLY A 150 -5.07 -2.35 5.80
C GLY A 150 -3.68 -2.71 6.28
N LEU A 151 -2.80 -3.11 5.36
CA LEU A 151 -1.40 -3.41 5.63
C LEU A 151 -0.50 -2.64 4.67
N THR A 152 0.61 -2.10 5.16
CA THR A 152 1.65 -1.56 4.28
C THR A 152 3.04 -1.72 4.87
N PHE A 153 4.04 -1.91 4.02
CA PHE A 153 5.43 -2.01 4.46
C PHE A 153 5.97 -0.60 4.72
N TYR A 154 6.57 -0.41 5.90
CA TYR A 154 7.14 0.87 6.29
C TYR A 154 8.67 0.84 6.19
N PRO A 155 9.25 1.44 5.13
CA PRO A 155 10.66 1.28 4.82
C PRO A 155 11.60 1.92 5.85
N ALA A 156 11.13 2.87 6.67
CA ALA A 156 11.97 3.54 7.65
C ALA A 156 12.40 2.61 8.79
N THR A 157 11.54 1.65 9.18
CA THR A 157 11.81 0.71 10.29
C THR A 157 11.87 -0.75 9.82
N GLY A 158 11.38 -1.07 8.62
CA GLY A 158 11.28 -2.45 8.14
C GLY A 158 10.12 -3.23 8.79
N GLU A 159 9.17 -2.51 9.37
CA GLU A 159 7.95 -3.03 9.98
C GLU A 159 6.77 -2.97 9.00
N VAL A 160 5.70 -3.68 9.33
CA VAL A 160 4.41 -3.55 8.65
C VAL A 160 3.53 -2.65 9.48
N LEU A 161 3.02 -1.57 8.88
CA LEU A 161 1.95 -0.78 9.49
C LEU A 161 0.60 -1.43 9.19
N MET A 162 -0.26 -1.41 10.20
CA MET A 162 -1.57 -2.07 10.17
C MET A 162 -2.63 -1.08 10.62
N THR A 163 -3.73 -1.01 9.89
CA THR A 163 -4.94 -0.31 10.34
C THR A 163 -6.00 -1.28 10.82
N ASP A 164 -6.83 -0.78 11.72
CA ASP A 164 -8.15 -1.34 11.98
C ASP A 164 -9.23 -0.40 11.45
N SER A 165 -10.30 -0.97 10.90
CA SER A 165 -11.43 -0.23 10.36
C SER A 165 -12.36 0.27 11.48
N PHE A 166 -12.45 -0.40 12.64
CA PHE A 166 -13.39 -0.04 13.71
C PHE A 166 -12.89 -0.44 15.11
N PRO A 167 -12.37 0.50 15.93
CA PRO A 167 -12.70 1.94 15.95
C PRO A 167 -11.82 2.88 15.11
N GLY A 168 -10.81 2.38 14.39
CA GLY A 168 -9.81 3.23 13.74
C GLY A 168 -8.55 3.35 14.60
N ALA A 169 -7.59 2.48 14.34
CA ALA A 169 -6.32 2.46 15.05
C ALA A 169 -5.16 2.09 14.12
N LEU A 170 -3.97 2.55 14.46
CA LEU A 170 -2.71 2.29 13.76
C LEU A 170 -1.76 1.56 14.71
N ALA A 171 -1.12 0.51 14.20
CA ALA A 171 -0.07 -0.22 14.88
C ALA A 171 1.07 -0.56 13.91
N SER A 172 2.26 -0.82 14.44
CA SER A 172 3.33 -1.51 13.71
C SER A 172 3.46 -2.95 14.17
N TRP A 173 3.70 -3.85 13.23
CA TRP A 173 4.09 -5.23 13.48
C TRP A 173 5.51 -5.44 12.98
N ASN A 174 6.38 -5.95 13.84
CA ASN A 174 7.75 -6.29 13.49
C ASN A 174 7.83 -7.75 13.02
N PRO A 175 8.16 -8.04 11.75
CA PRO A 175 8.14 -9.42 11.26
C PRO A 175 9.25 -10.32 11.85
N ASP A 176 10.34 -9.75 12.39
CA ASP A 176 11.42 -10.55 13.01
C ASP A 176 11.07 -10.98 14.43
N THR A 177 10.51 -10.06 15.22
CA THR A 177 10.20 -10.30 16.64
C THR A 177 8.76 -10.71 16.85
N GLN A 178 7.92 -10.56 15.83
CA GLN A 178 6.47 -10.75 15.85
C GLN A 178 5.74 -9.87 16.88
N VAL A 179 6.40 -8.80 17.34
CA VAL A 179 5.84 -7.86 18.30
C VAL A 179 4.95 -6.85 17.58
N LEU A 180 3.74 -6.68 18.11
CA LEU A 180 2.80 -5.64 17.73
C LEU A 180 2.95 -4.45 18.68
N THR A 181 3.09 -3.26 18.12
CA THR A 181 3.24 -2.00 18.87
C THR A 181 2.13 -1.03 18.45
N PRO A 182 1.19 -0.70 19.36
CA PRO A 182 0.20 0.34 19.10
C PRO A 182 0.88 1.70 18.88
N ILE A 183 0.43 2.43 17.87
CA ILE A 183 0.97 3.76 17.53
C ILE A 183 -0.02 4.86 17.97
N GLY A 184 -1.27 4.74 17.56
CA GLY A 184 -2.29 5.75 17.88
C GLY A 184 -3.62 5.49 17.20
N ASN A 185 -4.58 6.38 17.43
CA ASN A 185 -5.87 6.32 16.77
C ASN A 185 -5.80 7.01 15.41
N VAL A 186 -6.51 6.45 14.43
CA VAL A 186 -6.69 7.04 13.09
C VAL A 186 -8.19 7.21 12.82
N ASN A 187 -8.53 7.96 11.78
CA ASN A 187 -9.87 7.85 11.23
C ASN A 187 -10.10 6.41 10.72
N PRO A 188 -11.32 5.85 10.85
CA PRO A 188 -11.68 4.56 10.28
C PRO A 188 -11.21 4.40 8.82
N ALA A 189 -10.33 3.45 8.57
CA ALA A 189 -9.71 3.27 7.26
C ALA A 189 -9.55 1.79 6.87
N HIS A 190 -9.76 1.49 5.59
CA HIS A 190 -9.59 0.14 5.03
C HIS A 190 -8.24 -0.02 4.35
N GLY A 191 -8.08 0.50 3.13
CA GLY A 191 -6.83 0.38 2.39
C GLY A 191 -5.74 1.23 3.03
N LEU A 192 -4.51 0.72 3.04
CA LEU A 192 -3.35 1.41 3.59
C LEU A 192 -2.17 1.27 2.62
N ALA A 193 -1.51 2.36 2.28
CA ALA A 193 -0.35 2.34 1.39
C ALA A 193 0.70 3.37 1.80
N TRP A 194 1.94 2.91 1.90
CA TRP A 194 3.10 3.78 1.91
C TRP A 194 3.49 4.17 0.49
N SER A 195 3.56 5.47 0.22
CA SER A 195 4.12 5.98 -1.02
C SER A 195 5.62 6.23 -0.89
N PRO A 196 6.45 5.58 -1.72
CA PRO A 196 7.88 5.89 -1.78
C PRO A 196 8.17 7.18 -2.57
N VAL A 197 7.19 7.76 -3.27
CA VAL A 197 7.41 8.93 -4.14
C VAL A 197 7.40 10.22 -3.32
N ASP A 198 6.45 10.36 -2.41
CA ASP A 198 6.30 11.52 -1.53
C ASP A 198 6.57 11.21 -0.04
N ASN A 199 6.94 9.96 0.27
CA ASN A 199 7.29 9.49 1.61
C ASN A 199 6.14 9.71 2.61
N ALA A 200 4.93 9.35 2.20
CA ALA A 200 3.71 9.51 2.98
C ALA A 200 2.93 8.20 3.14
N LEU A 201 2.23 8.08 4.27
CA LEU A 201 1.27 7.03 4.53
C LEU A 201 -0.13 7.51 4.14
N TYR A 202 -0.81 6.74 3.29
CA TYR A 202 -2.15 7.01 2.83
C TYR A 202 -3.12 5.92 3.26
N ALA A 203 -4.35 6.30 3.58
CA ALA A 203 -5.41 5.35 3.87
C ALA A 203 -6.76 5.77 3.28
N THR A 204 -7.54 4.82 2.78
CA THR A 204 -8.90 5.07 2.26
C THR A 204 -9.93 5.01 3.38
N SER A 205 -10.89 5.93 3.37
CA SER A 205 -11.98 5.96 4.36
C SER A 205 -12.83 4.68 4.37
N SER A 206 -13.19 4.24 5.57
CA SER A 206 -14.12 3.13 5.78
C SER A 206 -15.60 3.56 5.65
N VAL A 207 -16.48 2.62 5.27
CA VAL A 207 -17.91 2.88 4.98
C VAL A 207 -18.85 2.85 6.19
N ASN A 208 -18.42 2.37 7.36
CA ASN A 208 -19.33 2.18 8.50
C ASN A 208 -19.17 3.20 9.64
N LEU A 209 -19.23 4.53 9.40
CA LEU A 209 -19.57 5.64 10.35
C LEU A 209 -19.17 7.00 9.71
N PRO A 210 -19.73 8.17 10.14
CA PRO A 210 -20.40 9.20 9.31
C PRO A 210 -19.61 9.84 8.15
N ASP A 211 -18.34 9.51 7.98
CA ASP A 211 -17.48 10.02 6.92
C ASP A 211 -17.92 9.48 5.55
N PRO A 212 -17.83 10.31 4.50
CA PRO A 212 -18.16 9.87 3.17
C PRO A 212 -17.09 8.88 2.67
N SER A 213 -17.49 7.85 1.95
CA SER A 213 -16.61 6.79 1.41
C SER A 213 -15.66 7.25 0.30
N ASN A 214 -15.45 8.56 0.16
CA ASN A 214 -14.65 9.18 -0.88
C ASN A 214 -13.52 10.00 -0.30
N LEU A 215 -12.96 9.62 0.85
CA LEU A 215 -11.81 10.30 1.44
C LEU A 215 -10.55 9.44 1.35
N LEU A 216 -9.44 10.11 1.07
CA LEU A 216 -8.09 9.60 1.23
C LEU A 216 -7.40 10.43 2.32
N TYR A 217 -7.05 9.77 3.41
CA TYR A 217 -6.31 10.39 4.51
C TYR A 217 -4.81 10.23 4.28
N GLN A 218 -4.05 11.29 4.49
CA GLN A 218 -2.62 11.22 4.72
C GLN A 218 -2.40 11.14 6.24
N ILE A 219 -1.66 10.14 6.70
CA ILE A 219 -1.50 9.82 8.13
C ILE A 219 -0.04 10.01 8.53
N ASP A 220 0.21 10.53 9.72
CA ASP A 220 1.52 10.49 10.36
C ASP A 220 1.78 9.07 10.86
N PRO A 221 2.77 8.35 10.29
CA PRO A 221 3.03 6.96 10.65
C PRO A 221 3.54 6.77 12.09
N THR A 222 3.91 7.85 12.79
CA THR A 222 4.44 7.79 14.16
C THR A 222 3.42 8.13 15.23
N THR A 223 2.32 8.79 14.87
CA THR A 223 1.29 9.23 15.82
C THR A 223 -0.12 8.75 15.47
N GLY A 224 -0.35 8.33 14.21
CA GLY A 224 -1.69 8.06 13.68
C GLY A 224 -2.50 9.32 13.35
N ALA A 225 -1.97 10.52 13.60
CA ALA A 225 -2.70 11.75 13.31
C ALA A 225 -2.92 11.93 11.80
N THR A 226 -4.11 12.38 11.40
CA THR A 226 -4.37 12.78 10.02
C THR A 226 -3.66 14.10 9.73
N ILE A 227 -2.77 14.09 8.74
CA ILE A 227 -2.02 15.26 8.27
C ILE A 227 -2.86 16.04 7.24
N ASN A 228 -3.52 15.32 6.34
CA ASN A 228 -4.29 15.89 5.25
C ASN A 228 -5.45 14.96 4.87
N THR A 229 -6.52 15.54 4.33
CA THR A 229 -7.67 14.81 3.82
C THR A 229 -7.97 15.25 2.39
N ILE A 230 -8.00 14.30 1.48
CA ILE A 230 -8.26 14.53 0.05
C ILE A 230 -9.63 13.92 -0.28
N THR A 231 -10.47 14.69 -0.95
CA THR A 231 -11.74 14.18 -1.48
C THR A 231 -11.51 13.54 -2.84
N LEU A 232 -11.89 12.29 -2.97
CA LEU A 232 -11.82 11.51 -4.20
C LEU A 232 -12.93 11.94 -5.18
N SER A 233 -12.61 11.94 -6.47
CA SER A 233 -13.53 12.33 -7.54
C SER A 233 -14.76 11.43 -7.66
N GLU A 234 -14.68 10.22 -7.11
CA GLU A 234 -15.75 9.24 -7.09
C GLU A 234 -15.92 8.65 -5.69
N SER A 235 -17.15 8.25 -5.35
CA SER A 235 -17.47 7.63 -4.07
C SER A 235 -17.72 6.15 -4.24
N HIS A 236 -16.78 5.33 -3.74
CA HIS A 236 -16.84 3.88 -3.78
C HIS A 236 -16.32 3.30 -2.46
N TYR A 237 -16.58 2.02 -2.21
CA TYR A 237 -15.88 1.32 -1.13
C TYR A 237 -14.48 0.89 -1.61
N TYR A 238 -13.49 1.74 -1.37
CA TYR A 238 -12.08 1.47 -1.70
C TYR A 238 -11.46 0.55 -0.65
N ALA A 239 -11.56 -0.76 -0.87
CA ALA A 239 -11.21 -1.77 0.12
C ALA A 239 -9.70 -1.99 0.28
N ALA A 240 -8.93 -1.69 -0.77
CA ALA A 240 -7.49 -1.96 -0.81
C ALA A 240 -6.72 -0.78 -1.40
N LEU A 241 -5.45 -0.64 -1.01
CA LEU A 241 -4.57 0.42 -1.49
C LEU A 241 -3.14 -0.10 -1.57
N THR A 242 -2.39 0.24 -2.61
CA THR A 242 -0.96 -0.06 -2.71
C THR A 242 -0.25 0.94 -3.61
N ALA A 243 1.01 1.24 -3.32
CA ALA A 243 1.84 2.04 -4.21
C ALA A 243 2.58 1.12 -5.19
N ILE A 244 2.52 1.43 -6.48
CA ILE A 244 3.34 0.77 -7.49
C ILE A 244 4.40 1.79 -7.95
N PRO A 245 5.69 1.58 -7.64
CA PRO A 245 6.75 2.44 -8.15
C PRO A 245 6.69 2.45 -9.66
N ALA A 246 6.65 3.62 -10.27
CA ALA A 246 6.60 3.68 -11.72
C ALA A 246 7.85 3.05 -12.35
N PRO A 247 7.71 2.53 -13.60
CA PRO A 247 8.84 2.00 -14.34
C PRO A 247 9.92 3.08 -14.50
N GLY A 248 10.98 2.99 -13.69
CA GLY A 248 12.07 3.98 -13.67
C GLY A 248 12.54 4.44 -12.27
N ALA A 249 11.76 4.19 -11.21
CA ALA A 249 12.15 4.58 -9.84
C ALA A 249 13.23 3.67 -9.20
N ALA A 250 13.50 2.50 -9.77
CA ALA A 250 14.47 1.52 -9.26
C ALA A 250 15.95 1.93 -9.39
N GLY A 251 16.25 3.21 -9.65
CA GLY A 251 17.56 3.67 -10.15
C GLY A 251 18.34 4.65 -9.27
N ILE A 252 17.92 4.99 -8.05
CA ILE A 252 18.70 5.90 -7.19
C ILE A 252 19.00 5.23 -5.85
N LEU A 253 19.89 4.24 -5.90
CA LEU A 253 20.67 3.88 -4.73
C LEU A 253 21.78 4.93 -4.58
N LEU A 254 21.58 5.89 -3.67
CA LEU A 254 22.64 6.81 -3.25
C LEU A 254 23.75 6.01 -2.56
N LEU A 255 24.74 5.56 -3.33
CA LEU A 255 25.99 5.08 -2.77
C LEU A 255 26.65 6.24 -2.01
N PRO A 256 27.04 6.07 -0.73
CA PRO A 256 27.80 7.09 -0.05
C PRO A 256 29.14 7.24 -0.76
N THR A 257 29.42 8.46 -1.22
CA THR A 257 30.73 8.84 -1.74
C THR A 257 31.74 8.73 -0.60
N ALA A 258 32.51 7.64 -0.60
CA ALA A 258 33.65 7.50 0.29
C ALA A 258 34.71 8.55 -0.11
N ALA A 259 34.81 9.62 0.68
CA ALA A 259 35.88 10.59 0.57
C ALA A 259 37.22 9.90 0.89
N ALA A 260 38.03 9.67 -0.13
CA ALA A 260 39.39 9.16 0.02
C ALA A 260 40.27 10.23 0.68
N LEU A 261 40.70 9.99 1.93
CA LEU A 261 41.75 10.78 2.57
C LEU A 261 43.10 10.54 1.89
N PRO A 262 43.89 11.59 1.59
CA PRO A 262 45.25 11.41 1.08
C PRO A 262 46.20 10.96 2.20
N ARG A 263 46.82 9.79 2.02
CA ARG A 263 47.97 9.32 2.83
C ARG A 263 49.15 10.28 2.66
N ARG A 264 49.56 10.96 3.73
CA ARG A 264 50.88 11.60 3.83
C ARG A 264 51.95 10.52 3.94
N ARG A 265 52.85 10.43 2.96
CA ARG A 265 54.14 9.74 3.12
C ARG A 265 55.05 10.60 4.01
N ARG A 266 55.60 9.98 5.06
CA ARG A 266 56.87 10.39 5.66
C ARG A 266 57.94 9.44 5.14
#